data_AF-A0A1G3YKA9-F1
#
_entry.id   AF-A0A1G3YKA9-F1
#
_cell.length_a   1.000
_cell.length_b   1.000
_cell.length_c   1.000
_cell.angle_alpha   90.00
_cell.angle_beta   90.00
_cell.angle_gamma   90.00
#
_symmetry.space_group_name_H-M   'P 1'
#
loop_
_entity.id
_entity.type
_entity.pdbx_description
1 polymer ?
#
loop_
_entity_poly.entity_id
_entity_poly.type
_entity_poly.pdbx_seq_one_letter_code
_entity_poly.pdbx_strand_id
1 'polypeptide(L)'
;MKEKFYSEGLRFSCERCSACCRHDPGFVFLSRRDAELLAQHRQMSYIDFVATYCRWIPVGDGIDRLSLKELSNYDCVFWKTGGCTVYSSRPQQCRTFPFWNSVVSCAESWEATALDCPGMEKGELHGADEIEGLLALRVNDPVETRRVR
;
A
#
# COMPACT_ATOMS: atom_id res chain seq x y z
N MET A 1 3.10 21.01 19.76
CA MET A 1 3.02 20.12 18.57
C MET A 1 2.79 21.02 17.38
N LYS A 2 3.54 20.86 16.28
CA LYS A 2 3.20 21.58 15.04
C LYS A 2 1.84 21.05 14.57
N GLU A 3 0.97 21.95 14.18
CA GLU A 3 -0.29 21.61 13.53
C GLU A 3 0.01 20.82 12.25
N LYS A 4 -0.69 19.70 12.05
CA LYS A 4 -0.54 18.90 10.83
C LYS A 4 -1.28 19.59 9.70
N PHE A 5 -0.75 19.59 8.48
CA PHE A 5 -1.35 20.33 7.37
C PHE A 5 -2.77 19.84 6.99
N TYR A 6 -3.09 18.60 7.36
CA TYR A 6 -4.40 17.99 7.16
C TYR A 6 -5.33 18.11 8.38
N SER A 7 -5.12 19.09 9.26
CA SER A 7 -5.99 19.33 10.42
C SER A 7 -7.47 19.51 10.02
N GLU A 8 -7.71 20.14 8.87
CA GLU A 8 -9.05 20.31 8.27
C GLU A 8 -9.51 19.13 7.39
N GLY A 9 -8.73 18.04 7.36
CA GLY A 9 -8.97 16.87 6.53
C GLY A 9 -8.44 16.99 5.10
N LEU A 10 -8.57 15.89 4.35
CA LEU A 10 -8.12 15.77 2.95
C LEU A 10 -9.19 15.11 2.10
N ARG A 11 -9.32 15.53 0.84
CA ARG A 11 -10.29 14.94 -0.08
C ARG A 11 -9.68 13.82 -0.91
N PHE A 12 -10.35 12.66 -0.90
CA PHE A 12 -9.95 11.53 -1.72
C PHE A 12 -11.13 10.64 -2.06
N SER A 13 -11.15 10.10 -3.27
CA SER A 13 -11.98 8.95 -3.63
C SER A 13 -11.30 8.09 -4.69
N CYS A 14 -11.16 6.80 -4.40
CA CYS A 14 -10.48 5.88 -5.32
C CYS A 14 -11.30 5.68 -6.61
N GLU A 15 -10.79 6.18 -7.74
CA GLU A 15 -11.42 6.00 -9.06
C GLU A 15 -11.16 4.64 -9.72
N ARG A 16 -10.50 3.71 -9.00
CA ARG A 16 -10.08 2.40 -9.52
C ARG A 16 -9.21 2.47 -10.79
N CYS A 17 -8.51 3.59 -10.98
CA CYS A 17 -7.62 3.83 -12.12
C CYS A 17 -6.39 2.90 -12.15
N SER A 18 -6.06 2.25 -11.03
CA SER A 18 -4.89 1.38 -10.85
C SER A 18 -3.53 2.08 -10.97
N ALA A 19 -3.46 3.42 -10.97
CA ALA A 19 -2.21 4.17 -11.05
C ALA A 19 -1.24 3.85 -9.90
N CYS A 20 -1.74 3.61 -8.68
CA CYS A 20 -0.91 3.35 -7.51
C CYS A 20 -0.21 1.97 -7.47
N CYS A 21 -0.46 1.08 -8.44
CA CYS A 21 0.11 -0.27 -8.45
C CYS A 21 0.55 -0.77 -9.83
N ARG A 22 0.74 0.14 -10.78
CA ARG A 22 1.05 -0.14 -12.18
C ARG A 22 2.03 0.87 -12.75
N HIS A 23 2.69 0.47 -13.84
CA HIS A 23 3.57 1.28 -14.70
C HIS A 23 4.87 1.80 -14.06
N ASP A 24 4.84 2.16 -12.78
CA ASP A 24 5.99 2.69 -12.06
C ASP A 24 6.61 1.66 -11.10
N PRO A 25 7.94 1.67 -10.94
CA PRO A 25 8.60 0.81 -9.99
C PRO A 25 8.18 1.17 -8.56
N GLY A 26 7.93 0.16 -7.75
CA GLY A 26 7.54 0.34 -6.36
C GLY A 26 7.41 -0.98 -5.62
N PHE A 27 7.17 -0.90 -4.31
CA PHE A 27 6.99 -2.06 -3.46
C PHE A 27 5.61 -2.02 -2.80
N VAL A 28 4.91 -3.16 -2.87
CA VAL A 28 3.69 -3.38 -2.08
C VAL A 28 4.08 -4.27 -0.91
N PHE A 29 4.51 -3.63 0.17
CA PHE A 29 4.97 -4.31 1.37
C PHE A 29 3.81 -4.93 2.14
N LEU A 30 3.98 -6.18 2.57
CA LEU A 30 2.95 -6.95 3.26
C LEU A 30 3.29 -7.10 4.74
N SER A 31 2.29 -6.97 5.60
CA SER A 31 2.36 -7.58 6.92
C SER A 31 2.19 -9.11 6.83
N ARG A 32 2.44 -9.81 7.94
CA ARG A 32 2.12 -11.23 8.03
C ARG A 32 0.64 -11.49 7.75
N ARG A 33 -0.23 -10.66 8.33
CA ARG A 33 -1.67 -10.73 8.19
C ARG A 33 -2.11 -10.48 6.74
N ASP A 34 -1.54 -9.50 6.06
CA ASP A 34 -1.81 -9.23 4.65
C ASP A 34 -1.54 -10.49 3.79
N ALA A 35 -0.37 -11.10 3.98
CA ALA A 35 0.03 -12.30 3.25
C ALA A 35 -0.88 -13.50 3.57
N GLU A 36 -1.30 -13.68 4.82
CA GLU A 36 -2.24 -14.74 5.21
C GLU A 36 -3.63 -14.54 4.59
N LEU A 37 -4.17 -13.32 4.59
CA LEU A 37 -5.45 -13.01 3.96
C LEU A 37 -5.41 -13.25 2.44
N LEU A 38 -4.32 -12.85 1.79
CA LEU A 38 -4.15 -13.09 0.35
C LEU A 38 -3.94 -14.59 0.04
N ALA A 39 -3.22 -15.33 0.89
CA ALA A 39 -3.08 -16.77 0.77
C ALA A 39 -4.42 -17.48 0.89
N GLN A 40 -5.24 -17.12 1.88
CA GLN A 40 -6.61 -17.63 2.05
C GLN A 40 -7.47 -17.33 0.82
N HIS A 41 -7.42 -16.11 0.31
CA HIS A 41 -8.15 -15.74 -0.92
C HIS A 41 -7.71 -16.58 -2.14
N ARG A 42 -6.44 -16.98 -2.19
CA ARG A 42 -5.89 -17.86 -3.23
C ARG A 42 -6.04 -19.35 -2.92
N GLN A 43 -6.62 -19.71 -1.77
CA GLN A 43 -6.75 -21.09 -1.30
C GLN A 43 -5.40 -21.81 -1.24
N MET A 44 -4.37 -21.09 -0.79
CA MET A 44 -2.99 -21.59 -0.67
C MET A 44 -2.53 -21.53 0.79
N SER A 45 -1.50 -22.32 1.11
CA SER A 45 -0.77 -22.12 2.37
C SER A 45 -0.02 -20.78 2.34
N TYR A 46 0.26 -20.22 3.51
CA TYR A 46 1.09 -19.02 3.62
C TYR A 46 2.46 -19.20 2.93
N ILE A 47 3.10 -20.35 3.12
CA ILE A 47 4.44 -20.63 2.58
C ILE A 47 4.41 -20.67 1.05
N ASP A 48 3.44 -21.37 0.47
CA ASP A 48 3.28 -21.46 -0.98
C ASP A 48 2.93 -20.10 -1.58
N PHE A 49 2.10 -19.32 -0.88
CA PHE A 49 1.76 -17.96 -1.29
C PHE A 49 2.99 -17.05 -1.34
N VAL A 50 3.80 -17.05 -0.29
CA VAL A 50 5.03 -16.24 -0.23
C VAL A 50 6.00 -16.65 -1.34
N ALA A 51 6.22 -17.95 -1.55
CA ALA A 51 7.10 -18.44 -2.61
C ALA A 51 6.59 -18.04 -4.02
N THR A 52 5.28 -18.13 -4.24
CA THR A 52 4.66 -17.90 -5.54
C THR A 52 4.54 -16.41 -5.87
N TYR A 53 4.01 -15.60 -4.95
CA TYR A 53 3.58 -14.22 -5.24
C TYR A 53 4.43 -13.14 -4.60
N CYS A 54 5.32 -13.47 -3.66
CA CYS A 54 6.08 -12.49 -2.91
C CYS A 54 7.58 -12.59 -3.16
N ARG A 55 8.29 -11.51 -2.86
CA ARG A 55 9.75 -11.43 -2.84
C ARG A 55 10.19 -10.65 -1.61
N TRP A 56 11.41 -10.93 -1.17
CA TRP A 56 12.05 -10.23 -0.06
C TRP A 56 12.92 -9.10 -0.60
N ILE A 57 12.70 -7.90 -0.10
CA ILE A 57 13.39 -6.67 -0.54
C ILE A 57 14.39 -6.27 0.54
N PRO A 58 15.70 -6.18 0.22
CA PRO A 58 16.69 -5.65 1.14
C PRO A 58 16.41 -4.17 1.42
N VAL A 59 16.30 -3.79 2.69
CA VAL A 59 16.04 -2.40 3.10
C VAL A 59 17.17 -1.79 3.95
N GLY A 60 18.29 -2.49 4.08
CA GLY A 60 19.44 -2.10 4.90
C GLY A 60 19.52 -2.85 6.22
N ASP A 61 20.65 -2.69 6.93
CA ASP A 61 20.90 -3.24 8.27
C ASP A 61 20.69 -4.76 8.41
N GLY A 62 20.89 -5.51 7.33
CA GLY A 62 20.67 -6.96 7.30
C GLY A 62 19.20 -7.35 7.45
N ILE A 63 18.26 -6.45 7.10
CA ILE A 63 16.83 -6.68 7.16
C ILE A 63 16.24 -6.69 5.75
N ASP A 64 15.44 -7.72 5.46
CA ASP A 64 14.56 -7.75 4.31
C ASP A 64 13.11 -7.50 4.73
N ARG A 65 12.32 -6.89 3.83
CA ARG A 65 10.87 -6.74 3.95
C ARG A 65 10.13 -7.56 2.89
N LEU A 66 9.01 -8.17 3.27
CA LEU A 66 8.17 -8.92 2.34
C LEU A 66 7.35 -7.98 1.45
N SER A 67 7.46 -8.14 0.12
CA SER A 67 6.67 -7.40 -0.87
C SER A 67 6.01 -8.35 -1.85
N LEU A 68 4.87 -7.96 -2.42
CA LEU A 68 4.38 -8.61 -3.64
C LEU A 68 5.40 -8.45 -4.77
N LYS A 69 5.41 -9.43 -5.66
CA LYS A 69 6.09 -9.35 -6.95
C LYS A 69 5.32 -8.42 -7.88
N GLU A 70 6.06 -7.77 -8.75
CA GLU A 70 5.61 -7.11 -9.96
C GLU A 70 6.01 -7.93 -11.19
N LEU A 71 5.34 -7.68 -12.30
CA LEU A 71 5.66 -8.22 -13.62
C LEU A 71 6.75 -7.36 -14.29
N SER A 72 7.24 -7.78 -15.45
CA SER A 72 8.29 -7.07 -16.20
C SER A 72 7.91 -5.64 -16.62
N ASN A 73 6.61 -5.31 -16.63
CA ASN A 73 6.08 -3.98 -16.91
C ASN A 73 5.69 -3.20 -15.64
N TYR A 74 6.18 -3.63 -14.48
CA TYR A 74 5.89 -3.07 -13.15
C TYR A 74 4.44 -3.19 -12.66
N ASP A 75 3.57 -3.87 -13.41
CA ASP A 75 2.24 -4.20 -12.90
C ASP A 75 2.36 -5.16 -11.70
N CYS A 76 1.60 -4.90 -10.64
CA CYS A 76 1.47 -5.85 -9.55
C CYS A 76 1.06 -7.25 -10.06
N VAL A 77 1.61 -8.32 -9.49
CA VAL A 77 1.30 -9.72 -9.87
C VAL A 77 -0.19 -10.09 -9.85
N PHE A 78 -1.02 -9.33 -9.13
CA PHE A 78 -2.47 -9.53 -9.08
C PHE A 78 -3.28 -8.67 -10.04
N TRP A 79 -2.65 -7.82 -10.84
CA TRP A 79 -3.34 -7.08 -11.88
C TRP A 79 -3.58 -7.98 -13.11
N LYS A 80 -4.84 -8.13 -13.54
CA LYS A 80 -5.21 -8.81 -14.80
C LYS A 80 -6.43 -8.13 -15.42
N THR A 81 -6.50 -8.12 -16.74
CA THR A 81 -7.70 -7.79 -17.52
C THR A 81 -8.38 -6.49 -17.05
N GLY A 82 -7.58 -5.44 -16.80
CA GLY A 82 -8.11 -4.13 -16.41
C GLY A 82 -8.34 -3.92 -14.92
N GLY A 83 -8.00 -4.87 -14.04
CA GLY A 83 -8.22 -4.68 -12.60
C GLY A 83 -7.42 -5.58 -11.65
N CYS A 84 -7.50 -5.25 -10.36
CA CYS A 84 -6.92 -6.06 -9.30
C CYS A 84 -7.79 -7.30 -9.05
N THR A 85 -7.24 -8.49 -9.33
CA THR A 85 -7.95 -9.77 -9.12
C THR A 85 -8.19 -10.12 -7.65
N VAL A 86 -7.58 -9.37 -6.72
CA VAL A 86 -7.75 -9.53 -5.26
C VAL A 86 -8.31 -8.27 -4.62
N TYR A 87 -9.10 -7.46 -5.35
CA TYR A 87 -9.51 -6.11 -4.91
C TYR A 87 -10.14 -6.07 -3.50
N SER A 88 -10.99 -7.05 -3.17
CA SER A 88 -11.63 -7.19 -1.85
C SER A 88 -10.65 -7.60 -0.75
N SER A 89 -9.57 -8.29 -1.11
CA SER A 89 -8.53 -8.80 -0.19
C SER A 89 -7.23 -8.00 -0.30
N ARG A 90 -7.28 -6.78 -0.84
CA ARG A 90 -6.10 -5.93 -1.02
C ARG A 90 -5.33 -5.79 0.30
N PRO A 91 -3.99 -5.82 0.26
CA PRO A 91 -3.19 -5.59 1.45
C PRO A 91 -3.41 -4.17 1.97
N GLN A 92 -3.09 -3.96 3.24
CA GLN A 92 -3.34 -2.69 3.92
C GLN A 92 -2.74 -1.49 3.18
N GLN A 93 -1.50 -1.60 2.70
CA GLN A 93 -0.87 -0.54 1.92
C GLN A 93 -1.71 -0.13 0.70
N CYS A 94 -2.30 -1.09 -0.03
CA CYS A 94 -3.17 -0.78 -1.17
C CYS A 94 -4.55 -0.23 -0.75
N ARG A 95 -5.03 -0.54 0.44
CA ARG A 95 -6.33 -0.06 0.95
C ARG A 95 -6.24 1.35 1.51
N THR A 96 -5.11 1.70 2.13
CA THR A 96 -4.93 2.99 2.81
C THR A 96 -4.32 4.06 1.93
N PHE A 97 -3.96 3.77 0.67
CA PHE A 97 -3.55 4.82 -0.27
C PHE A 97 -4.69 5.86 -0.44
N PRO A 98 -4.41 7.17 -0.40
CA PRO A 98 -3.10 7.84 -0.36
C PRO A 98 -2.61 8.18 1.06
N PHE A 99 -3.30 7.76 2.11
CA PHE A 99 -2.97 8.04 3.53
C PHE A 99 -1.79 7.20 4.03
N TRP A 100 -0.65 7.30 3.35
CA TRP A 100 0.64 6.74 3.75
C TRP A 100 1.47 7.82 4.42
N ASN A 101 2.27 7.45 5.43
CA ASN A 101 3.16 8.41 6.14
C ASN A 101 4.02 9.26 5.20
N SER A 102 4.48 8.71 4.07
CA SER A 102 5.31 9.41 3.09
C SER A 102 4.53 10.39 2.21
N VAL A 103 3.21 10.22 2.09
CA VAL A 103 2.35 11.06 1.26
C VAL A 103 1.75 12.18 2.12
N VAL A 104 1.33 11.87 3.34
CA VAL A 104 0.77 12.86 4.28
C VAL A 104 1.82 13.47 5.22
N SER A 105 3.11 13.38 4.89
CA SER A 105 4.17 13.98 5.70
C SER A 105 4.13 15.52 5.69
N CYS A 106 3.80 16.10 4.55
CA CYS A 106 3.64 17.54 4.35
C CYS A 106 2.76 17.81 3.12
N ALA A 107 2.31 19.07 2.98
CA ALA A 107 1.44 19.48 1.87
C ALA A 107 2.10 19.24 0.51
N GLU A 108 3.41 19.48 0.41
CA GLU A 108 4.17 19.30 -0.83
C GLU A 108 4.21 17.84 -1.28
N SER A 109 4.35 16.87 -0.34
CA SER A 109 4.31 15.44 -0.66
C SER A 109 2.93 14.99 -1.13
N TRP A 110 1.89 15.56 -0.54
CA TRP A 110 0.50 15.29 -0.90
C TRP A 110 0.18 15.82 -2.30
N GLU A 111 0.51 17.10 -2.56
CA GLU A 111 0.36 17.74 -3.87
C GLU A 111 1.14 16.98 -4.96
N ALA A 112 2.38 16.58 -4.69
CA ALA A 112 3.18 15.80 -5.63
C ALA A 112 2.52 14.45 -5.97
N THR A 113 1.97 13.75 -4.97
CA THR A 113 1.27 12.46 -5.21
C THR A 113 -0.06 12.67 -5.95
N ALA A 114 -0.72 13.80 -5.74
CA ALA A 114 -1.97 14.15 -6.42
C ALA A 114 -1.80 14.34 -7.93
N LEU A 115 -0.59 14.65 -8.41
CA LEU A 115 -0.29 14.75 -9.84
C LEU A 115 -0.51 13.42 -10.58
N ASP A 116 -0.22 12.29 -9.93
CA ASP A 116 -0.31 10.96 -10.53
C ASP A 116 -1.59 10.22 -10.12
N CYS A 117 -2.31 10.71 -9.12
CA CYS A 117 -3.56 10.12 -8.67
C CYS A 117 -4.77 10.96 -9.07
N PRO A 118 -5.58 10.50 -10.04
CA PRO A 118 -6.77 11.22 -10.41
C PRO A 118 -7.82 11.21 -9.32
N GLY A 119 -7.69 10.48 -8.20
CA GLY A 119 -8.68 10.46 -7.10
C GLY A 119 -8.39 11.41 -5.95
N MET A 120 -7.20 12.02 -5.90
CA MET A 120 -6.83 12.98 -4.87
C MET A 120 -7.43 14.37 -5.15
N GLU A 121 -7.55 15.20 -4.11
CA GLU A 121 -8.15 16.55 -4.17
C GLU A 121 -9.64 16.63 -4.52
N LYS A 122 -10.34 15.49 -4.55
CA LYS A 122 -11.78 15.44 -4.80
C LYS A 122 -12.45 14.26 -4.13
N GLY A 123 -13.78 14.24 -4.22
CA GLY A 123 -14.60 13.21 -3.61
C GLY A 123 -14.81 13.45 -2.11
N GLU A 124 -14.90 12.36 -1.37
CA GLU A 124 -15.18 12.34 0.07
C GLU A 124 -14.10 13.09 0.87
N LEU A 125 -14.54 13.78 1.93
CA LEU A 125 -13.65 14.45 2.87
C LEU A 125 -13.31 13.48 4.01
N HIS A 126 -12.03 13.15 4.14
CA HIS A 126 -11.51 12.34 5.23
C HIS A 126 -10.97 13.27 6.32
N GLY A 127 -11.56 13.21 7.52
CA GLY A 127 -11.17 14.06 8.64
C GLY A 127 -9.83 13.65 9.26
N ALA A 128 -9.21 14.55 10.03
CA ALA A 128 -7.90 14.29 10.65
C ALA A 128 -7.88 12.99 11.49
N ASP A 129 -8.88 12.76 12.34
CA ASP A 129 -8.97 11.56 13.18
C ASP A 129 -9.05 10.26 12.36
N GLU A 130 -9.73 10.29 11.21
CA GLU A 130 -9.80 9.15 10.29
C GLU A 130 -8.43 8.89 9.67
N ILE A 131 -7.76 9.95 9.20
CA ILE A 131 -6.41 9.87 8.62
C ILE A 131 -5.43 9.30 9.66
N GLU A 132 -5.46 9.77 10.91
CA GLU A 132 -4.65 9.19 12.00
C GLU A 132 -4.93 7.70 12.21
N GLY A 133 -6.22 7.31 12.18
CA GLY A 133 -6.62 5.92 12.29
C GLY A 133 -6.01 5.05 11.18
N LEU A 134 -6.07 5.53 9.93
CA LEU A 134 -5.49 4.84 8.77
C LEU A 134 -3.97 4.73 8.85
N LEU A 135 -3.29 5.78 9.32
CA LEU A 135 -1.84 5.76 9.55
C LEU A 135 -1.45 4.77 10.65
N ALA A 136 -2.23 4.73 11.74
CA ALA A 136 -2.00 3.84 12.87
C ALA A 136 -2.14 2.36 12.48
N LEU A 137 -2.94 2.02 11.48
CA LEU A 137 -3.07 0.64 11.00
C LEU A 137 -1.70 0.04 10.64
N ARG A 138 -0.79 0.81 10.01
CA ARG A 138 0.53 0.27 9.60
C ARG A 138 1.49 0.14 10.76
N VAL A 139 1.32 0.96 11.80
CA VAL A 139 2.07 0.84 13.05
C VAL A 139 1.64 -0.43 13.79
N ASN A 140 0.32 -0.71 13.81
CA ASN A 140 -0.25 -1.85 14.53
C ASN A 140 -0.10 -3.18 13.78
N ASP A 141 0.01 -3.15 12.45
CA ASP A 141 0.26 -4.31 11.59
C ASP A 141 1.52 -4.09 10.72
N PRO A 142 2.72 -4.20 11.34
CA PRO A 142 3.97 -3.85 10.70
C PRO A 142 4.32 -4.79 9.54
N VAL A 143 5.18 -4.30 8.64
CA VAL A 143 5.71 -5.10 7.53
C VAL A 143 6.38 -6.36 8.05
N GLU A 144 6.11 -7.50 7.40
CA GLU A 144 6.83 -8.72 7.71
C GLU A 144 8.30 -8.57 7.31
N THR A 145 9.18 -8.90 8.26
CA THR A 145 10.62 -8.77 8.10
C THR A 145 11.32 -10.08 8.37
N ARG A 146 12.50 -10.25 7.77
CA ARG A 146 13.45 -11.31 8.15
C ARG A 146 14.84 -10.72 8.27
N ARG A 147 15.66 -11.32 9.12
CA ARG A 147 17.09 -11.02 9.18
C ARG A 147 17.83 -11.86 8.15
N VAL A 148 18.67 -11.20 7.38
CA VAL A 148 19.63 -11.83 6.48
C VAL A 148 20.94 -11.92 7.26
N ARG A 149 21.51 -13.13 7.33
CA ARG A 149 22.81 -13.39 7.96
C ARG A 149 23.94 -12.91 7.09
#